data_AF-A0AAV5FN33-F1
#
_entry.id   AF-A0AAV5FN33-F1
#
_cell.length_a   1.000
_cell.length_b   1.000
_cell.length_c   1.000
_cell.angle_alpha   90.00
_cell.angle_beta   90.00
_cell.angle_gamma   90.00
#
_symmetry.space_group_name_H-M   'P 1'
#
loop_
_entity.id
_entity.type
_entity.pdbx_description
1 polymer ?
#
loop_
_entity_poly.entity_id
_entity_poly.type
_entity_poly.pdbx_seq_one_letter_code
_entity_poly.pdbx_strand_id
1 'polypeptide(L)'
;MGVFPTDHVKSAVYLVTSSIVDRVLGCNYGEVIRDAYIYLPSDPTELMYLLEQCSSEDFNLASCQCGILAILYACSFYNERLAADNQILGSVETYILLNSANFPYEINDSAMLTLLVHLYAFLRGISYGHSIPHSPEAEDTLFHVMARNRWELLVIRVHPAAIKWLFQKQELMKMLAFHMLNFCKIFCEDDTVMLSNSSHLVDIQMVAELVLSGETSITFLLLSLLNQIVNEGTEDEAISVVNVIAEILMIYPCASDQFISCGIVDTLHGIYCSPYTSKIKTVCSCLIFNILYSPSAFTFSQEDEWLALTVKVLFFCLCELSSGANFNHISSNILWLIPYSFMW
;
A
#
# COMPACT_ATOMS: atom_id res chain seq x y z
N MET A 1 5.49 28.49 -8.83
CA MET A 1 6.57 28.95 -9.72
C MET A 1 6.09 30.19 -10.45
N GLY A 2 6.98 31.14 -10.73
CA GLY A 2 6.66 32.43 -11.34
C GLY A 2 7.64 32.75 -12.47
N VAL A 3 7.37 33.83 -13.22
CA VAL A 3 8.23 34.29 -14.33
C VAL A 3 9.65 34.51 -13.81
N PHE A 4 10.58 33.62 -14.15
CA PHE A 4 11.97 33.76 -13.72
C PHE A 4 12.63 34.90 -14.50
N PRO A 5 13.46 35.72 -13.83
CA PRO A 5 14.07 36.89 -14.47
C PRO A 5 15.07 36.52 -15.57
N THR A 6 15.64 35.31 -15.54
CA THR A 6 16.56 34.81 -16.57
C THR A 6 16.46 33.28 -16.69
N ASP A 7 16.85 32.74 -17.85
CA ASP A 7 16.94 31.29 -18.08
C ASP A 7 17.93 30.61 -17.12
N HIS A 8 19.01 31.29 -16.74
CA HIS A 8 19.95 30.78 -15.74
C HIS A 8 19.27 30.58 -14.38
N VAL A 9 18.42 31.52 -13.96
CA VAL A 9 17.67 31.39 -12.70
C VAL A 9 16.64 30.27 -12.80
N LYS A 10 15.92 30.16 -13.93
CA LYS A 10 14.99 29.04 -14.20
C LYS A 10 15.69 27.69 -14.04
N SER A 11 16.81 27.51 -14.73
CA SER A 11 17.60 26.27 -14.69
C SER A 11 18.09 25.95 -13.28
N ALA A 12 18.62 26.94 -12.57
CA ALA A 12 19.06 26.75 -11.18
C ALA A 12 17.92 26.30 -10.27
N VAL A 13 16.73 26.87 -10.42
CA VAL A 13 15.55 26.47 -9.65
C VAL A 13 15.16 25.03 -9.95
N TYR A 14 15.09 24.61 -11.22
CA TYR A 14 14.79 23.22 -11.56
C TYR A 14 15.80 22.22 -11.03
N LEU A 15 17.10 22.55 -11.04
CA LEU A 15 18.14 21.69 -10.46
C LEU A 15 17.98 21.56 -8.94
N VAL A 16 17.63 22.65 -8.24
CA VAL A 16 17.29 22.57 -6.82
C VAL A 16 16.03 21.72 -6.61
N THR A 17 14.99 21.93 -7.41
CA THR A 17 13.76 21.12 -7.37
C THR A 17 14.05 19.64 -7.59
N SER A 18 14.93 19.27 -8.52
CA SER A 18 15.33 17.87 -8.71
C SER A 18 15.93 17.25 -7.44
N SER A 19 16.73 18.02 -6.71
CA SER A 19 17.37 17.56 -5.47
C SER A 19 16.35 17.41 -4.34
N ILE A 20 15.31 18.24 -4.34
CA ILE A 20 14.17 18.12 -3.42
C ILE A 20 13.37 16.87 -3.77
N VAL A 21 13.06 16.66 -5.05
CA VAL A 21 12.29 15.49 -5.51
C VAL A 21 12.99 14.18 -5.13
N ASP A 22 14.30 14.08 -5.33
CA ASP A 22 15.09 12.91 -4.89
C ASP A 22 14.96 12.65 -3.38
N ARG A 23 14.90 13.69 -2.56
CA ARG A 23 14.71 13.55 -1.10
C ARG A 23 13.29 13.16 -0.71
N VAL A 24 12.29 13.58 -1.49
CA VAL A 24 10.88 13.40 -1.15
C VAL A 24 10.37 12.03 -1.62
N LEU A 25 10.69 11.64 -2.85
CA LEU A 25 10.17 10.44 -3.50
C LEU A 25 11.09 9.22 -3.35
N GLY A 26 12.38 9.45 -3.11
CA GLY A 26 13.44 8.43 -3.12
C GLY A 26 14.48 8.72 -4.21
N CYS A 27 15.64 8.05 -4.11
CA CYS A 27 16.76 8.28 -5.01
C CYS A 27 16.37 8.08 -6.49
N ASN A 28 16.76 9.03 -7.35
CA ASN A 28 16.72 9.03 -8.81
C ASN A 28 15.45 9.63 -9.45
N TYR A 29 14.39 9.94 -8.71
CA TYR A 29 13.22 10.62 -9.28
C TYR A 29 13.48 12.09 -9.66
N GLY A 30 14.56 12.69 -9.18
CA GLY A 30 15.03 14.00 -9.64
C GLY A 30 15.70 13.95 -11.02
N GLU A 31 16.12 12.77 -11.51
CA GLU A 31 16.87 12.63 -12.76
C GLU A 31 16.05 13.12 -13.95
N VAL A 32 14.77 12.76 -14.00
CA VAL A 32 13.85 13.23 -15.05
C VAL A 32 13.71 14.76 -15.11
N ILE A 33 13.96 15.47 -14.01
CA ILE A 33 13.99 16.93 -13.99
C ILE A 33 15.35 17.44 -14.48
N ARG A 34 16.45 16.78 -14.10
CA ARG A 34 17.81 17.12 -14.55
C ARG A 34 18.02 16.89 -16.04
N ASP A 35 17.25 15.99 -16.64
CA ASP A 35 17.33 15.74 -18.08
C ASP A 35 16.48 16.74 -18.88
N ALA A 36 15.38 17.22 -18.29
CA ALA A 36 14.42 18.09 -18.98
C ALA A 36 14.55 19.60 -18.68
N TYR A 37 15.30 20.02 -17.63
CA TYR A 37 15.20 21.37 -17.05
C TYR A 37 15.36 22.55 -18.04
N ILE A 38 16.13 22.36 -19.12
CA ILE A 38 16.34 23.39 -20.14
C ILE A 38 15.03 23.69 -20.87
N TYR A 39 14.26 22.65 -21.15
CA TYR A 39 13.01 22.68 -21.91
C TYR A 39 11.78 22.96 -21.04
N LEU A 40 11.88 22.81 -19.72
CA LEU A 40 10.77 23.08 -18.81
C LEU A 40 10.40 24.59 -18.79
N PRO A 41 9.11 24.94 -18.93
CA PRO A 41 8.62 26.31 -18.92
C PRO A 41 8.47 26.88 -17.50
N SER A 42 8.64 28.20 -17.35
CA SER A 42 8.54 28.85 -16.03
C SER A 42 7.10 28.97 -15.51
N ASP A 43 6.13 29.05 -16.43
CA ASP A 43 4.71 29.24 -16.13
C ASP A 43 4.06 27.88 -15.79
N PRO A 44 3.43 27.73 -14.60
CA PRO A 44 2.67 26.54 -14.27
C PRO A 44 1.57 26.17 -15.28
N THR A 45 0.99 27.16 -15.97
CA THR A 45 -0.02 26.94 -17.02
C THR A 45 0.61 26.24 -18.22
N GLU A 46 1.81 26.66 -18.62
CA GLU A 46 2.56 26.01 -19.70
C GLU A 46 2.99 24.58 -19.31
N LEU A 47 3.30 24.32 -18.03
CA LEU A 47 3.57 22.95 -17.56
C LEU A 47 2.35 22.04 -17.76
N MET A 48 1.14 22.52 -17.44
CA MET A 48 -0.09 21.74 -17.67
C MET A 48 -0.33 21.51 -19.15
N TYR A 49 -0.12 22.54 -19.98
CA TYR A 49 -0.23 22.45 -21.43
C TYR A 49 0.74 21.43 -22.05
N LEU A 50 1.94 21.25 -21.49
CA LEU A 50 2.87 20.21 -21.94
C LEU A 50 2.38 18.79 -21.60
N LEU A 51 1.69 18.58 -20.48
CA LEU A 51 1.09 17.27 -20.15
C LEU A 51 -0.03 16.89 -21.14
N GLU A 52 -0.74 17.88 -21.67
CA GLU A 52 -1.87 17.70 -22.60
C GLU A 52 -1.44 17.42 -24.05
N GLN A 53 -0.16 17.08 -24.29
CA GLN A 53 0.37 16.79 -25.61
C GLN A 53 0.75 15.32 -25.78
N CYS A 54 0.65 14.83 -27.02
CA CYS A 54 1.12 13.50 -27.40
C CYS A 54 2.64 13.52 -27.59
N SER A 55 3.37 12.67 -26.87
CA SER A 55 4.83 12.60 -26.88
C SER A 55 5.39 11.41 -27.65
N SER A 56 4.58 10.72 -28.46
CA SER A 56 4.99 9.48 -29.13
C SER A 56 6.21 9.61 -30.04
N GLU A 57 6.45 10.82 -30.57
CA GLU A 57 7.55 11.12 -31.50
C GLU A 57 8.49 12.23 -31.00
N ASP A 58 8.24 12.79 -29.82
CA ASP A 58 9.03 13.89 -29.25
C ASP A 58 9.63 13.50 -27.90
N PHE A 59 10.91 13.13 -27.94
CA PHE A 59 11.68 12.74 -26.76
C PHE A 59 11.85 13.89 -25.75
N ASN A 60 11.98 15.14 -26.23
CA ASN A 60 12.15 16.27 -25.33
C ASN A 60 10.85 16.57 -24.58
N LEU A 61 9.71 16.46 -25.28
CA LEU A 61 8.39 16.58 -24.67
C LEU A 61 8.15 15.46 -23.66
N ALA A 62 8.45 14.21 -24.02
CA ALA A 62 8.37 13.06 -23.12
C ALA A 62 9.17 13.29 -21.82
N SER A 63 10.42 13.73 -21.96
CA SER A 63 11.29 14.06 -20.82
C SER A 63 10.71 15.20 -19.97
N CYS A 64 10.14 16.24 -20.59
CA CYS A 64 9.44 17.31 -19.87
C CYS A 64 8.25 16.78 -19.08
N GLN A 65 7.39 15.96 -19.69
CA GLN A 65 6.21 15.40 -19.04
C GLN A 65 6.60 14.53 -17.84
N CYS A 66 7.64 13.72 -17.99
CA CYS A 66 8.26 12.96 -16.90
C CYS A 66 8.68 13.88 -15.73
N GLY A 67 9.42 14.96 -16.01
CA GLY A 67 9.80 15.96 -15.01
C GLY A 67 8.59 16.63 -14.35
N ILE A 68 7.56 16.97 -15.12
CA ILE A 68 6.34 17.62 -14.61
C ILE A 68 5.58 16.70 -13.66
N LEU A 69 5.37 15.43 -14.03
CA LEU A 69 4.69 14.45 -13.18
C LEU A 69 5.43 14.30 -11.84
N ALA A 70 6.77 14.21 -11.87
CA ALA A 70 7.59 14.10 -10.67
C ALA A 70 7.46 15.32 -9.75
N ILE A 71 7.46 16.53 -10.32
CA ILE A 71 7.24 17.78 -9.56
C ILE A 71 5.84 17.77 -8.94
N LEU A 72 4.79 17.47 -9.72
CA LEU A 72 3.41 17.45 -9.24
C LEU A 72 3.22 16.47 -8.08
N TYR A 73 3.78 15.27 -8.19
CA TYR A 73 3.68 14.28 -7.12
C TYR A 73 4.47 14.68 -5.88
N ALA A 74 5.67 15.24 -6.02
CA ALA A 74 6.43 15.76 -4.88
C ALA A 74 5.70 16.92 -4.16
N CYS A 75 5.05 17.81 -4.92
CA CYS A 75 4.23 18.90 -4.37
C CYS A 75 3.06 18.38 -3.51
N SER A 76 2.49 17.21 -3.82
CA SER A 76 1.38 16.62 -3.07
C SER A 76 1.68 16.41 -1.58
N PHE A 77 2.94 16.13 -1.22
CA PHE A 77 3.35 15.87 0.16
C PHE A 77 3.43 17.12 1.04
N TYR A 78 3.48 18.31 0.44
CA TYR A 78 3.58 19.59 1.15
C TYR A 78 2.34 20.46 0.98
N ASN A 79 1.29 19.94 0.34
CA ASN A 79 0.09 20.68 -0.03
C ASN A 79 0.40 21.96 -0.84
N GLU A 80 1.51 21.95 -1.56
CA GLU A 80 1.92 23.00 -2.48
C GLU A 80 1.21 22.76 -3.82
N ARG A 81 0.62 23.80 -4.40
CA ARG A 81 -0.21 23.66 -5.61
C ARG A 81 0.34 24.52 -6.74
N LEU A 82 0.72 23.87 -7.84
CA LEU A 82 1.12 24.55 -9.08
C LEU A 82 -0.09 25.06 -9.87
N ALA A 83 -1.21 24.35 -9.78
CA ALA A 83 -2.48 24.66 -10.42
C ALA A 83 -3.63 24.15 -9.54
N ALA A 84 -4.88 24.43 -9.92
CA ALA A 84 -6.05 23.92 -9.21
C ALA A 84 -6.18 22.39 -9.38
N ASP A 85 -6.65 21.67 -8.36
CA ASP A 85 -6.69 20.20 -8.35
C ASP A 85 -7.46 19.60 -9.54
N ASN A 86 -8.54 20.27 -9.96
CA ASN A 86 -9.34 19.89 -11.13
C ASN A 86 -8.59 20.10 -12.45
N GLN A 87 -7.76 21.13 -12.54
CA GLN A 87 -6.92 21.39 -13.71
C GLN A 87 -5.81 20.33 -13.79
N ILE A 88 -5.14 20.05 -12.67
CA ILE A 88 -4.09 19.03 -12.61
C ILE A 88 -4.68 17.67 -12.99
N LEU A 89 -5.83 17.30 -12.43
CA LEU A 89 -6.50 16.04 -12.77
C LEU A 89 -6.84 15.97 -14.26
N GLY A 90 -7.44 17.02 -14.84
CA GLY A 90 -7.77 17.06 -16.27
C GLY A 90 -6.55 16.92 -17.19
N SER A 91 -5.44 17.58 -16.85
CA SER A 91 -4.20 17.47 -17.63
C SER A 91 -3.55 16.09 -17.49
N VAL A 92 -3.60 15.47 -16.31
CA VAL A 92 -3.12 14.08 -16.09
C VAL A 92 -4.00 13.06 -16.83
N GLU A 93 -5.31 13.22 -16.83
CA GLU A 93 -6.24 12.37 -17.58
C GLU A 93 -5.98 12.47 -19.09
N THR A 94 -5.77 13.69 -19.59
CA THR A 94 -5.43 13.93 -21.00
C THR A 94 -4.08 13.27 -21.35
N TYR A 95 -3.07 13.41 -20.48
CA TYR A 95 -1.78 12.74 -20.63
C TYR A 95 -1.93 11.21 -20.76
N ILE A 96 -2.73 10.60 -19.88
CA ILE A 96 -3.01 9.15 -19.90
C ILE A 96 -3.63 8.74 -21.23
N LEU A 97 -4.65 9.47 -21.68
CA LEU A 97 -5.38 9.14 -22.92
C LEU A 97 -4.47 9.25 -24.15
N LEU A 98 -3.70 10.33 -24.27
CA LEU A 98 -2.86 10.60 -25.44
C LEU A 98 -1.64 9.67 -25.54
N ASN A 99 -1.06 9.25 -24.42
CA ASN A 99 0.20 8.51 -24.39
C ASN A 99 0.04 7.01 -24.08
N SER A 100 -1.20 6.53 -23.93
CA SER A 100 -1.52 5.14 -23.56
C SER A 100 -0.90 4.04 -24.44
N ALA A 101 -0.70 4.31 -25.72
CA ALA A 101 -0.14 3.35 -26.68
C ALA A 101 1.38 3.26 -26.64
N ASN A 102 2.05 4.38 -26.37
CA ASN A 102 3.49 4.55 -26.41
C ASN A 102 3.93 5.46 -25.26
N PHE A 103 3.84 4.96 -24.02
CA PHE A 103 4.59 5.60 -22.95
C PHE A 103 6.08 5.58 -23.37
N PRO A 104 6.78 6.72 -23.34
CA PRO A 104 8.13 6.84 -23.88
C PRO A 104 9.05 5.74 -23.35
N TYR A 105 10.00 5.29 -24.18
CA TYR A 105 10.83 4.10 -23.98
C TYR A 105 11.53 4.00 -22.60
N GLU A 106 11.66 5.10 -21.84
CA GLU A 106 12.20 5.17 -20.47
C GLU A 106 11.15 4.95 -19.35
N ILE A 107 9.85 5.00 -19.65
CA ILE A 107 8.74 4.67 -18.73
C ILE A 107 8.54 3.14 -18.61
N ASN A 108 9.15 2.37 -19.50
CA ASN A 108 9.01 0.90 -19.55
C ASN A 108 9.71 0.15 -18.41
N ASP A 109 10.56 0.81 -17.61
CA ASP A 109 11.07 0.26 -16.36
C ASP A 109 10.37 0.91 -15.17
N SER A 110 9.12 0.49 -14.93
CA SER A 110 8.26 0.57 -13.72
C SER A 110 8.09 1.89 -12.94
N ALA A 111 9.09 2.77 -12.84
CA ALA A 111 9.15 3.92 -11.96
C ALA A 111 8.18 5.04 -12.34
N MET A 112 8.14 5.43 -13.61
CA MET A 112 7.28 6.54 -14.06
C MET A 112 5.81 6.16 -14.14
N LEU A 113 5.51 4.90 -14.50
CA LEU A 113 4.16 4.37 -14.36
C LEU A 113 3.73 4.35 -12.89
N THR A 114 4.60 3.91 -11.99
CA THR A 114 4.36 3.95 -10.55
C THR A 114 4.05 5.37 -10.09
N LEU A 115 4.83 6.36 -10.52
CA LEU A 115 4.62 7.76 -10.18
C LEU A 115 3.27 8.29 -10.71
N LEU A 116 2.93 7.99 -11.97
CA LEU A 116 1.67 8.37 -12.59
C LEU A 116 0.47 7.79 -11.85
N VAL A 117 0.52 6.50 -11.50
CA VAL A 117 -0.52 5.81 -10.73
C VAL A 117 -0.72 6.50 -9.38
N HIS A 118 0.36 6.79 -8.67
CA HIS A 118 0.28 7.44 -7.37
C HIS A 118 -0.24 8.88 -7.45
N LEU A 119 0.19 9.66 -8.45
CA LEU A 119 -0.32 11.01 -8.66
C LEU A 119 -1.81 11.00 -9.01
N TYR A 120 -2.22 10.14 -9.95
CA TYR A 120 -3.63 10.01 -10.33
C TYR A 120 -4.49 9.57 -9.14
N ALA A 121 -4.07 8.52 -8.42
CA ALA A 121 -4.75 8.03 -7.24
C ALA A 121 -4.82 9.09 -6.13
N PHE A 122 -3.76 9.88 -5.92
CA PHE A 122 -3.77 10.99 -4.98
C PHE A 122 -4.83 12.04 -5.35
N LEU A 123 -4.81 12.52 -6.60
CA LEU A 123 -5.76 13.52 -7.09
C LEU A 123 -7.20 13.03 -6.95
N ARG A 124 -7.44 11.75 -7.23
CA ARG A 124 -8.75 11.13 -7.05
C ARG A 124 -9.14 10.93 -5.59
N GLY A 125 -8.18 10.60 -4.72
CA GLY A 125 -8.38 10.44 -3.28
C GLY A 125 -8.77 11.74 -2.59
N ILE A 126 -8.13 12.87 -2.92
CA ILE A 126 -8.50 14.18 -2.37
C ILE A 126 -9.80 14.74 -2.98
N SER A 127 -10.15 14.28 -4.18
CA SER A 127 -11.39 14.64 -4.88
C SER A 127 -12.64 13.95 -4.32
N TYR A 128 -12.48 12.90 -3.51
CA TYR A 128 -13.56 12.01 -3.06
C TYR A 128 -14.66 12.72 -2.23
N GLY A 129 -14.46 13.99 -1.84
CA GLY A 129 -15.48 14.83 -1.19
C GLY A 129 -15.97 16.05 -2.00
N HIS A 130 -15.35 16.36 -3.14
CA HIS A 130 -15.50 17.68 -3.80
C HIS A 130 -16.19 17.65 -5.17
N SER A 131 -16.72 16.49 -5.60
CA SER A 131 -17.43 16.34 -6.89
C SER A 131 -16.61 16.78 -8.11
N ILE A 132 -15.28 16.63 -8.07
CA ILE A 132 -14.42 16.98 -9.20
C ILE A 132 -14.75 16.04 -10.37
N PRO A 133 -15.15 16.56 -11.55
CA PRO A 133 -15.36 15.75 -12.74
C PRO A 133 -14.07 14.99 -13.07
N HIS A 134 -14.21 13.71 -13.41
CA HIS A 134 -13.11 12.85 -13.83
C HIS A 134 -13.51 12.08 -15.08
N SER A 135 -12.52 11.62 -15.84
CA SER A 135 -12.71 10.83 -17.06
C SER A 135 -12.68 9.33 -16.73
N PRO A 136 -13.80 8.60 -16.86
CA PRO A 136 -13.80 7.14 -16.71
C PRO A 136 -12.92 6.47 -17.76
N GLU A 137 -12.85 7.03 -18.97
CA GLU A 137 -12.01 6.51 -20.05
C GLU A 137 -10.51 6.58 -19.69
N ALA A 138 -10.08 7.66 -19.04
CA ALA A 138 -8.71 7.77 -18.56
C ALA A 138 -8.42 6.79 -17.42
N GLU A 139 -9.37 6.58 -16.50
CA GLU A 139 -9.25 5.57 -15.43
C GLU A 139 -9.09 4.16 -16.00
N ASP A 140 -9.99 3.76 -16.90
CA ASP A 140 -9.97 2.44 -17.55
C ASP A 140 -8.67 2.23 -18.33
N THR A 141 -8.21 3.28 -19.04
CA THR A 141 -6.94 3.27 -19.77
C THR A 141 -5.76 3.07 -18.82
N LEU A 142 -5.73 3.78 -17.68
CA LEU A 142 -4.68 3.62 -16.68
C LEU A 142 -4.67 2.20 -16.10
N PHE A 143 -5.83 1.65 -15.74
CA PHE A 143 -5.93 0.30 -15.19
C PHE A 143 -5.49 -0.77 -16.19
N HIS A 144 -5.81 -0.58 -17.47
CA HIS A 144 -5.34 -1.46 -18.54
C HIS A 144 -3.81 -1.40 -18.72
N VAL A 145 -3.22 -0.22 -18.62
CA VAL A 145 -1.76 -0.02 -18.66
C VAL A 145 -1.10 -0.66 -17.44
N MET A 146 -1.67 -0.51 -16.25
CA MET A 146 -1.20 -1.15 -15.01
C MET A 146 -1.24 -2.67 -15.10
N ALA A 147 -2.26 -3.24 -15.75
CA ALA A 147 -2.39 -4.69 -15.91
C ALA A 147 -1.38 -5.28 -16.91
N ARG A 148 -0.92 -4.48 -17.88
CA ARG A 148 0.03 -4.91 -18.93
C ARG A 148 1.50 -4.72 -18.54
N ASN A 149 1.78 -3.73 -17.72
CA ASN A 149 3.14 -3.33 -17.37
C ASN A 149 3.45 -3.68 -15.92
N ARG A 150 4.74 -3.90 -15.62
CA ARG A 150 5.17 -4.04 -14.23
C ARG A 150 5.17 -2.65 -13.58
N TRP A 151 4.36 -2.48 -12.55
CA TRP A 151 4.43 -1.35 -11.63
C TRP A 151 4.57 -1.90 -10.21
N GLU A 152 5.09 -1.10 -9.28
CA GLU A 152 5.32 -1.55 -7.92
C GLU A 152 4.80 -0.50 -6.92
N LEU A 153 3.81 -0.90 -6.11
CA LEU A 153 3.12 -0.01 -5.19
C LEU A 153 4.07 0.70 -4.19
N LEU A 154 5.17 0.06 -3.79
CA LEU A 154 5.98 0.48 -2.63
C LEU A 154 7.40 0.98 -2.97
N VAL A 155 7.69 1.23 -4.24
CA VAL A 155 9.03 1.67 -4.68
C VAL A 155 9.30 3.14 -4.34
N ILE A 156 8.24 3.94 -4.21
CA ILE A 156 8.33 5.36 -3.87
C ILE A 156 7.61 5.67 -2.58
N ARG A 157 7.91 6.85 -2.02
CA ARG A 157 7.07 7.41 -0.97
C ARG A 157 5.63 7.48 -1.44
N VAL A 158 4.71 6.89 -0.68
CA VAL A 158 3.29 6.91 -1.01
C VAL A 158 2.50 7.87 -0.14
N HIS A 159 1.60 8.64 -0.76
CA HIS A 159 0.65 9.47 -0.05
C HIS A 159 -0.54 8.62 0.45
N PRO A 160 -0.96 8.70 1.73
CA PRO A 160 -2.05 7.88 2.27
C PRO A 160 -3.37 7.98 1.49
N ALA A 161 -3.72 9.18 1.02
CA ALA A 161 -4.90 9.40 0.17
C ALA A 161 -4.86 8.60 -1.15
N ALA A 162 -3.67 8.39 -1.72
CA ALA A 162 -3.51 7.58 -2.94
C ALA A 162 -3.74 6.09 -2.63
N ILE A 163 -3.12 5.55 -1.57
CA ILE A 163 -3.35 4.16 -1.13
C ILE A 163 -4.83 3.95 -0.82
N LYS A 164 -5.43 4.84 -0.04
CA LYS A 164 -6.86 4.77 0.32
C LYS A 164 -7.73 4.62 -0.93
N TRP A 165 -7.52 5.47 -1.94
CA TRP A 165 -8.28 5.40 -3.19
C TRP A 165 -8.03 4.11 -3.97
N LEU A 166 -6.77 3.66 -4.09
CA LEU A 166 -6.43 2.41 -4.79
C LEU A 166 -7.14 1.21 -4.15
N PHE A 167 -7.10 1.09 -2.82
CA PHE A 167 -7.77 0.03 -2.06
C PHE A 167 -9.29 0.20 -1.94
N GLN A 168 -9.90 1.18 -2.62
CA GLN A 168 -11.35 1.27 -2.78
C GLN A 168 -11.82 0.69 -4.12
N LYS A 169 -10.91 0.39 -5.04
CA LYS A 169 -11.23 -0.06 -6.39
C LYS A 169 -11.26 -1.58 -6.50
N GLN A 170 -12.41 -2.12 -6.87
CA GLN A 170 -12.61 -3.57 -6.99
C GLN A 170 -11.81 -4.16 -8.17
N GLU A 171 -11.67 -3.39 -9.25
CA GLU A 171 -10.96 -3.74 -10.47
C GLU A 171 -9.48 -4.01 -10.22
N LEU A 172 -8.91 -3.37 -9.19
CA LEU A 172 -7.48 -3.47 -8.84
C LEU A 172 -7.19 -4.60 -7.85
N MET A 173 -8.20 -5.23 -7.25
CA MET A 173 -8.02 -6.13 -6.10
C MET A 173 -7.04 -7.27 -6.35
N LYS A 174 -7.07 -7.86 -7.56
CA LYS A 174 -6.13 -8.94 -7.91
C LYS A 174 -4.68 -8.46 -7.95
N MET A 175 -4.43 -7.26 -8.51
CA MET A 175 -3.10 -6.68 -8.56
C MET A 175 -2.63 -6.24 -7.17
N LEU A 176 -3.53 -5.62 -6.39
CA LEU A 176 -3.26 -5.21 -5.02
C LEU A 176 -2.97 -6.40 -4.11
N ALA A 177 -3.59 -7.56 -4.32
CA ALA A 177 -3.30 -8.79 -3.58
C ALA A 177 -1.84 -9.23 -3.76
N PHE A 178 -1.33 -9.15 -4.99
CA PHE A 178 0.08 -9.43 -5.28
C PHE A 178 1.02 -8.44 -4.59
N HIS A 179 0.73 -7.14 -4.67
CA HIS A 179 1.56 -6.12 -4.00
C HIS A 179 1.51 -6.25 -2.47
N MET A 180 0.35 -6.59 -1.90
CA MET A 180 0.20 -6.78 -0.47
C MET A 180 0.91 -8.03 0.03
N LEU A 181 0.93 -9.10 -0.76
CA LEU A 181 1.74 -10.28 -0.41
C LEU A 181 3.24 -9.93 -0.39
N ASN A 182 3.72 -9.19 -1.38
CA ASN A 182 5.12 -8.75 -1.42
C ASN A 182 5.44 -7.83 -0.24
N PHE A 183 4.54 -6.92 0.12
CA PHE A 183 4.66 -6.11 1.34
C PHE A 183 4.83 -6.98 2.58
N CYS A 184 3.96 -7.99 2.77
CA CYS A 184 4.03 -8.87 3.93
C CYS A 184 5.35 -9.64 4.01
N LYS A 185 5.87 -10.10 2.86
CA LYS A 185 7.17 -10.78 2.78
C LYS A 185 8.31 -9.85 3.19
N ILE A 186 8.39 -8.66 2.58
CA ILE A 186 9.45 -7.67 2.86
C ILE A 186 9.43 -7.26 4.33
N PHE A 187 8.24 -7.02 4.89
CA PHE A 187 8.08 -6.66 6.31
C PHE A 187 8.70 -7.70 7.26
N CYS A 188 8.60 -8.99 6.94
CA CYS A 188 9.14 -10.06 7.78
C CYS A 188 10.64 -10.35 7.53
N GLU A 189 11.21 -9.90 6.41
CA GLU A 189 12.64 -10.06 6.10
C GLU A 189 13.50 -9.00 6.83
N ASP A 190 12.91 -7.85 7.17
CA ASP A 190 13.62 -6.64 7.63
C ASP A 190 13.99 -6.58 9.13
N ASP A 191 13.80 -7.67 9.89
CA ASP A 191 14.22 -7.80 11.31
C ASP A 191 15.74 -7.57 11.52
N THR A 192 16.53 -7.49 10.44
CA THR A 192 17.98 -7.23 10.49
C THR A 192 18.43 -5.86 9.95
N VAL A 193 17.55 -5.04 9.37
CA VAL A 193 17.94 -3.81 8.63
C VAL A 193 17.16 -2.54 9.07
N MET A 194 16.33 -2.63 10.11
CA MET A 194 15.53 -1.53 10.68
C MET A 194 16.30 -0.29 11.19
N LEU A 195 17.63 -0.19 11.02
CA LEU A 195 18.43 0.95 11.50
C LEU A 195 19.31 1.66 10.45
N SER A 196 19.22 1.34 9.16
CA SER A 196 20.07 2.00 8.17
C SER A 196 19.32 2.49 6.93
N ASN A 197 18.93 3.76 6.97
CA ASN A 197 18.85 4.67 5.83
C ASN A 197 18.38 4.06 4.50
N SER A 198 17.08 3.83 4.34
CA SER A 198 16.50 3.70 3.01
C SER A 198 15.03 4.09 3.02
N SER A 199 14.68 4.88 2.02
CA SER A 199 13.38 5.46 1.71
C SER A 199 12.32 4.45 1.25
N HIS A 200 12.28 3.24 1.82
CA HIS A 200 11.27 2.23 1.49
C HIS A 200 9.99 2.52 2.29
N LEU A 201 9.09 3.30 1.68
CA LEU A 201 8.12 4.18 2.34
C LEU A 201 6.67 3.76 2.11
N VAL A 202 6.32 2.54 2.52
CA VAL A 202 4.98 2.30 3.08
C VAL A 202 5.18 1.77 4.49
N ASP A 203 4.99 2.70 5.41
CA ASP A 203 5.05 2.46 6.84
C ASP A 203 3.91 1.52 7.24
N ILE A 204 4.20 0.45 7.98
CA ILE A 204 3.18 -0.41 8.59
C ILE A 204 2.19 0.42 9.40
N GLN A 205 2.64 1.55 9.97
CA GLN A 205 1.80 2.55 10.62
C GLN A 205 0.71 3.08 9.67
N MET A 206 1.05 3.44 8.43
CA MET A 206 0.09 3.93 7.43
C MET A 206 -0.93 2.85 7.08
N VAL A 207 -0.50 1.60 6.89
CA VAL A 207 -1.39 0.47 6.61
C VAL A 207 -2.35 0.25 7.79
N ALA A 208 -1.84 0.29 9.02
CA ALA A 208 -2.62 0.12 10.23
C ALA A 208 -3.66 1.25 10.41
N GLU A 209 -3.30 2.50 10.10
CA GLU A 209 -4.24 3.64 10.10
C GLU A 209 -5.37 3.46 9.06
N LEU A 210 -5.03 2.99 7.86
CA LEU A 210 -6.01 2.74 6.81
C LEU A 210 -6.95 1.58 7.14
N VAL A 211 -6.45 0.53 7.80
CA VAL A 211 -7.28 -0.55 8.33
C VAL A 211 -8.22 -0.04 9.43
N LEU A 212 -7.70 0.74 10.38
CA LEU A 212 -8.51 1.32 11.45
C LEU A 212 -9.64 2.20 10.90
N SER A 213 -9.39 2.94 9.81
CA SER A 213 -10.42 3.78 9.18
C SER A 213 -11.65 3.00 8.71
N GLY A 214 -11.50 1.70 8.38
CA GLY A 214 -12.56 0.86 7.83
C GLY A 214 -13.04 1.26 6.43
N GLU A 215 -12.43 2.26 5.81
CA GLU A 215 -12.84 2.80 4.50
C GLU A 215 -12.13 2.13 3.31
N THR A 216 -11.27 1.15 3.57
CA THR A 216 -10.45 0.46 2.55
C THR A 216 -10.74 -1.02 2.53
N SER A 217 -10.46 -1.68 1.40
CA SER A 217 -10.56 -3.13 1.28
C SER A 217 -9.36 -3.88 1.86
N ILE A 218 -8.42 -3.21 2.55
CA ILE A 218 -7.16 -3.80 3.01
C ILE A 218 -7.40 -5.03 3.89
N THR A 219 -8.29 -4.92 4.88
CA THR A 219 -8.64 -6.03 5.79
C THR A 219 -9.16 -7.24 5.01
N PHE A 220 -10.14 -6.99 4.13
CA PHE A 220 -10.71 -8.01 3.27
C PHE A 220 -9.66 -8.67 2.36
N LEU A 221 -8.74 -7.87 1.82
CA LEU A 221 -7.69 -8.32 0.92
C LEU A 221 -6.64 -9.16 1.66
N LEU A 222 -6.20 -8.75 2.86
CA LEU A 222 -5.29 -9.53 3.70
C LEU A 222 -5.89 -10.89 4.08
N LEU A 223 -7.17 -10.94 4.46
CA LEU A 223 -7.84 -12.19 4.80
C LEU A 223 -8.14 -13.07 3.59
N SER A 224 -8.54 -12.47 2.46
CA SER A 224 -8.71 -13.21 1.20
C SER A 224 -7.38 -13.82 0.74
N LEU A 225 -6.29 -13.08 0.87
CA LEU A 225 -4.94 -13.53 0.57
C LEU A 225 -4.53 -14.68 1.50
N LEU A 226 -4.75 -14.54 2.82
CA LEU A 226 -4.44 -15.60 3.78
C LEU A 226 -5.24 -16.88 3.49
N ASN A 227 -6.54 -16.77 3.23
CA ASN A 227 -7.37 -17.91 2.84
C ASN A 227 -6.87 -18.61 1.57
N GLN A 228 -6.44 -17.84 0.57
CA GLN A 228 -5.87 -18.41 -0.66
C GLN A 228 -4.57 -19.17 -0.35
N ILE A 229 -3.67 -18.59 0.45
CA ILE A 229 -2.39 -19.21 0.81
C ILE A 229 -2.61 -20.49 1.64
N VAL A 230 -3.59 -20.51 2.54
CA VAL A 230 -3.94 -21.71 3.34
C VAL A 230 -4.30 -22.89 2.45
N ASN A 231 -4.90 -22.63 1.28
CA ASN A 231 -5.32 -23.67 0.35
C ASN A 231 -4.23 -24.07 -0.67
N GLU A 232 -3.48 -23.09 -1.19
CA GLU A 232 -2.64 -23.28 -2.38
C GLU A 232 -1.18 -22.78 -2.23
N GLY A 233 -0.87 -22.05 -1.15
CA GLY A 233 0.40 -21.36 -0.96
C GLY A 233 1.35 -22.04 0.03
N THR A 234 2.42 -21.32 0.37
CA THR A 234 3.45 -21.82 1.31
C THR A 234 3.19 -21.40 2.75
N GLU A 235 3.70 -22.18 3.70
CA GLU A 235 3.58 -21.84 5.13
C GLU A 235 4.28 -20.52 5.46
N ASP A 236 5.45 -20.25 4.87
CA ASP A 236 6.19 -18.99 5.11
C ASP A 236 5.41 -17.78 4.59
N GLU A 237 4.71 -17.89 3.46
CA GLU A 237 3.80 -16.84 2.97
C GLU A 237 2.66 -16.57 3.94
N ALA A 238 2.06 -17.62 4.50
CA ALA A 238 0.98 -17.49 5.46
C ALA A 238 1.48 -16.83 6.75
N ILE A 239 2.67 -17.21 7.23
CA ILE A 239 3.32 -16.57 8.37
C ILE A 239 3.53 -15.08 8.11
N SER A 240 4.02 -14.69 6.93
CA SER A 240 4.24 -13.29 6.60
C SER A 240 2.98 -12.45 6.67
N VAL A 241 1.85 -12.97 6.15
CA VAL A 241 0.56 -12.27 6.22
C VAL A 241 0.04 -12.20 7.66
N VAL A 242 0.13 -13.29 8.42
CA VAL A 242 -0.29 -13.33 9.83
C VAL A 242 0.53 -12.34 10.68
N ASN A 243 1.83 -12.21 10.44
CA ASN A 243 2.69 -11.24 11.14
C ASN A 243 2.28 -9.80 10.86
N VAL A 244 1.97 -9.44 9.60
CA VAL A 244 1.47 -8.09 9.28
C VAL A 244 0.13 -7.82 9.96
N ILE A 245 -0.80 -8.78 9.98
CA ILE A 245 -2.08 -8.63 10.71
C ILE A 245 -1.81 -8.44 12.20
N ALA A 246 -0.90 -9.23 12.78
CA ALA A 246 -0.52 -9.10 14.18
C ALA A 246 0.06 -7.71 14.48
N GLU A 247 0.95 -7.20 13.63
CA GLU A 247 1.55 -5.87 13.81
C GLU A 247 0.49 -4.76 13.72
N ILE A 248 -0.43 -4.83 12.75
CA ILE A 248 -1.56 -3.88 12.64
C ILE A 248 -2.37 -3.86 13.94
N LEU A 249 -2.67 -5.02 14.52
CA LEU A 249 -3.42 -5.12 15.77
C LEU A 249 -2.60 -4.72 17.00
N MET A 250 -1.27 -4.83 16.96
CA MET A 250 -0.39 -4.29 17.99
C MET A 250 -0.42 -2.76 18.00
N ILE A 251 -0.41 -2.13 16.82
CA ILE A 251 -0.50 -0.67 16.67
C ILE A 251 -1.91 -0.18 17.04
N TYR A 252 -2.95 -0.82 16.50
CA TYR A 252 -4.35 -0.45 16.75
C TYR A 252 -5.20 -1.69 17.12
N PRO A 253 -5.27 -2.06 18.40
CA PRO A 253 -6.07 -3.21 18.86
C PRO A 253 -7.54 -3.13 18.42
N CYS A 254 -8.13 -1.93 18.40
CA CYS A 254 -9.52 -1.70 17.99
C CYS A 254 -9.81 -2.11 16.53
N ALA A 255 -8.78 -2.25 15.67
CA ALA A 255 -8.95 -2.76 14.32
C ALA A 255 -9.38 -4.24 14.28
N SER A 256 -9.36 -4.96 15.42
CA SER A 256 -9.83 -6.33 15.53
C SER A 256 -11.27 -6.51 15.05
N ASP A 257 -12.15 -5.51 15.27
CA ASP A 257 -13.54 -5.54 14.79
C ASP A 257 -13.62 -5.71 13.27
N GLN A 258 -12.72 -5.04 12.53
CA GLN A 258 -12.65 -5.14 11.07
C GLN A 258 -12.26 -6.56 10.65
N PHE A 259 -11.23 -7.13 11.27
CA PHE A 259 -10.78 -8.49 10.96
C PHE A 259 -11.81 -9.55 11.33
N ILE A 260 -12.49 -9.40 12.47
CA ILE A 260 -13.59 -10.27 12.89
C ILE A 260 -14.71 -10.21 11.86
N SER A 261 -15.15 -9.01 11.47
CA SER A 261 -16.22 -8.82 10.49
C SER A 261 -15.90 -9.41 9.10
N CYS A 262 -14.61 -9.51 8.77
CA CYS A 262 -14.13 -10.09 7.51
C CYS A 262 -13.78 -11.59 7.62
N GLY A 263 -14.07 -12.25 8.74
CA GLY A 263 -14.00 -13.70 8.87
C GLY A 263 -12.63 -14.25 9.30
N ILE A 264 -11.82 -13.48 10.05
CA ILE A 264 -10.51 -13.96 10.52
C ILE A 264 -10.60 -15.24 11.37
N VAL A 265 -11.69 -15.43 12.12
CA VAL A 265 -11.89 -16.59 13.00
C VAL A 265 -11.93 -17.89 12.20
N ASP A 266 -12.68 -17.91 11.10
CA ASP A 266 -12.77 -19.06 10.20
C ASP A 266 -11.45 -19.36 9.50
N THR A 267 -10.75 -18.32 9.06
CA THR A 267 -9.42 -18.43 8.44
C THR A 267 -8.41 -19.06 9.40
N LEU A 268 -8.38 -18.61 10.65
CA LEU A 268 -7.50 -19.17 11.69
C LEU A 268 -7.89 -20.62 12.01
N HIS A 269 -9.19 -20.94 12.09
CA HIS A 269 -9.65 -22.31 12.26
C HIS A 269 -9.18 -23.22 11.12
N GLY A 270 -9.21 -22.72 9.88
CA GLY A 270 -8.64 -23.38 8.70
C GLY A 270 -7.15 -23.72 8.86
N ILE A 271 -6.35 -22.78 9.37
CA ILE A 271 -4.92 -22.98 9.65
C ILE A 271 -4.71 -24.10 10.68
N TYR A 272 -5.48 -24.16 11.76
CA TYR A 272 -5.35 -25.26 12.74
C TYR A 272 -5.77 -26.61 12.19
N CYS A 273 -6.70 -26.64 11.22
CA CYS A 273 -7.13 -27.88 10.56
C CYS A 273 -6.20 -28.34 9.42
N SER A 274 -5.34 -27.45 8.94
CA SER A 274 -4.37 -27.72 7.88
C SER A 274 -3.14 -28.53 8.39
N PRO A 275 -2.39 -29.17 7.48
CA PRO A 275 -1.18 -29.91 7.82
C PRO A 275 0.04 -29.02 8.13
N TYR A 276 -0.14 -27.70 8.33
CA TYR A 276 0.95 -26.80 8.68
C TYR A 276 1.65 -27.15 10.00
N THR A 277 2.91 -26.70 10.11
CA THR A 277 3.75 -26.98 11.27
C THR A 277 3.29 -26.24 12.54
N SER A 278 3.92 -26.58 13.67
CA SER A 278 3.72 -25.89 14.93
C SER A 278 4.16 -24.43 14.91
N LYS A 279 5.03 -24.03 13.97
CA LYS A 279 5.51 -22.65 13.81
C LYS A 279 4.35 -21.70 13.54
N ILE A 280 3.63 -21.88 12.42
CA ILE A 280 2.50 -20.99 12.10
C ILE A 280 1.37 -21.08 13.14
N LYS A 281 1.10 -22.26 13.69
CA LYS A 281 0.08 -22.45 14.74
C LYS A 281 0.43 -21.67 16.00
N THR A 282 1.71 -21.54 16.34
CA THR A 282 2.17 -20.70 17.45
C THR A 282 1.95 -19.22 17.18
N VAL A 283 2.30 -18.74 15.98
CA VAL A 283 2.07 -17.34 15.58
C VAL A 283 0.58 -17.01 15.59
N CYS A 284 -0.26 -17.91 15.06
CA CYS A 284 -1.71 -17.77 15.08
C CYS A 284 -2.27 -17.76 16.51
N SER A 285 -1.74 -18.58 17.42
CA SER A 285 -2.14 -18.52 18.84
C SER A 285 -1.93 -17.10 19.39
N CYS A 286 -0.75 -16.51 19.19
CA CYS A 286 -0.45 -15.15 19.64
C CYS A 286 -1.42 -14.11 19.05
N LEU A 287 -1.74 -14.22 17.75
CA LEU A 287 -2.71 -13.36 17.10
C LEU A 287 -4.12 -13.50 17.71
N ILE A 288 -4.57 -14.73 17.96
CA ILE A 288 -5.85 -15.02 18.64
C ILE A 288 -5.90 -14.33 20.00
N PHE A 289 -4.82 -14.43 20.78
CA PHE A 289 -4.73 -13.75 22.08
C PHE A 289 -4.87 -12.24 21.95
N ASN A 290 -4.18 -11.63 20.98
CA ASN A 290 -4.27 -10.19 20.76
C ASN A 290 -5.68 -9.74 20.38
N ILE A 291 -6.39 -10.53 19.57
CA ILE A 291 -7.78 -10.26 19.19
C ILE A 291 -8.71 -10.39 20.41
N LEU A 292 -8.59 -11.47 21.19
CA LEU A 292 -9.44 -11.71 22.36
C LEU A 292 -9.19 -10.69 23.49
N TYR A 293 -7.95 -10.20 23.61
CA TYR A 293 -7.60 -9.18 24.60
C TYR A 293 -8.02 -7.77 24.17
N SER A 294 -8.32 -7.56 22.89
CA SER A 294 -8.79 -6.27 22.38
C SER A 294 -10.17 -5.92 22.94
N PRO A 295 -10.44 -4.64 23.28
CA PRO A 295 -11.77 -4.17 23.67
C PRO A 295 -12.71 -4.14 22.44
N SER A 296 -13.09 -5.32 21.95
CA SER A 296 -13.95 -5.51 20.78
C SER A 296 -15.36 -5.89 21.20
N ALA A 297 -16.36 -5.18 20.66
CA ALA A 297 -17.77 -5.55 20.82
C ALA A 297 -18.15 -6.76 19.94
N PHE A 298 -17.42 -6.97 18.84
CA PHE A 298 -17.70 -8.04 17.88
C PHE A 298 -17.24 -9.43 18.33
N THR A 299 -16.22 -9.53 19.20
CA THR A 299 -15.78 -10.82 19.76
C THR A 299 -16.93 -11.60 20.41
N PHE A 300 -17.90 -10.90 21.01
CA PHE A 300 -19.07 -11.51 21.66
C PHE A 300 -20.21 -11.88 20.68
N SER A 301 -20.14 -11.46 19.42
CA SER A 301 -21.19 -11.71 18.43
C SER A 301 -21.06 -13.05 17.70
N GLN A 302 -19.89 -13.71 17.81
CA GLN A 302 -19.49 -14.91 17.07
C GLN A 302 -19.08 -16.06 18.01
N GLU A 303 -19.85 -16.26 19.08
CA GLU A 303 -19.51 -17.18 20.18
C GLU A 303 -19.24 -18.63 19.71
N ASP A 304 -20.07 -19.17 18.81
CA ASP A 304 -19.92 -20.55 18.31
C ASP A 304 -18.61 -20.76 17.52
N GLU A 305 -18.23 -19.77 16.71
CA GLU A 305 -17.04 -19.80 15.86
C GLU A 305 -15.76 -19.69 16.72
N TRP A 306 -15.79 -18.80 17.72
CA TRP A 306 -14.72 -18.66 18.71
C TRP A 306 -14.55 -19.90 19.58
N LEU A 307 -15.64 -20.56 19.96
CA LEU A 307 -15.60 -21.81 20.73
C LEU A 307 -14.91 -22.91 19.93
N ALA A 308 -15.29 -23.10 18.67
CA ALA A 308 -14.68 -24.10 17.79
C ALA A 308 -13.17 -23.87 17.62
N LEU A 309 -12.77 -22.62 17.39
CA LEU A 309 -11.35 -22.23 17.30
C LEU A 309 -10.60 -22.49 18.61
N THR A 310 -11.18 -22.10 19.75
CA THR A 310 -10.58 -22.27 21.08
C THR A 310 -10.31 -23.75 21.39
N VAL A 311 -11.25 -24.65 21.06
CA VAL A 311 -11.04 -26.10 21.22
C VAL A 311 -9.84 -26.60 20.41
N LYS A 312 -9.66 -26.11 19.17
CA LYS A 312 -8.50 -26.47 18.33
C LYS A 312 -7.18 -25.95 18.91
N VAL A 313 -7.16 -24.72 19.39
CA VAL A 313 -5.98 -24.11 20.02
C VAL A 313 -5.60 -24.89 21.28
N LEU A 314 -6.56 -25.21 22.15
CA LEU A 314 -6.33 -26.01 23.36
C LEU A 314 -5.77 -27.39 23.03
N PHE A 315 -6.33 -28.07 22.04
CA PHE A 315 -5.82 -29.38 21.60
C PHE A 315 -4.37 -29.29 21.12
N PHE A 316 -4.05 -28.28 20.30
CA PHE A 316 -2.68 -28.02 19.86
C PHE A 316 -1.72 -27.79 21.04
N CYS A 317 -2.10 -26.93 21.99
CA CYS A 317 -1.29 -26.64 23.18
C CYS A 317 -1.05 -27.90 24.03
N LEU A 318 -2.06 -28.76 24.21
CA LEU A 318 -1.93 -30.02 24.94
C LEU A 318 -0.97 -31.01 24.25
N CYS A 319 -1.05 -31.12 22.92
CA CYS A 319 -0.14 -31.96 22.14
C CYS A 319 1.32 -31.50 22.28
N GLU A 320 1.58 -30.19 22.19
CA GLU A 320 2.94 -29.63 22.32
C GLU A 320 3.52 -29.74 23.74
N LEU A 321 2.67 -29.62 24.78
CA LEU A 321 3.07 -29.88 26.16
C LEU A 321 3.47 -31.35 26.39
N SER A 322 2.79 -32.28 25.72
CA SER A 322 3.09 -33.71 25.80
C SER A 322 4.36 -34.14 25.06
N SER A 323 4.81 -33.35 24.07
CA SER A 323 6.02 -33.63 23.26
C SER A 323 7.31 -33.07 23.89
N GLY A 324 7.22 -32.34 25.01
CA GLY A 324 8.38 -31.84 25.75
C GLY A 324 9.04 -30.59 25.15
N ALA A 325 8.32 -29.84 24.30
CA ALA A 325 8.80 -28.56 23.78
C ALA A 325 9.01 -27.52 24.90
N ASN A 326 10.04 -26.68 24.77
CA ASN A 326 10.47 -25.73 25.81
C ASN A 326 9.56 -24.49 25.82
N PHE A 327 8.45 -24.55 26.58
CA PHE A 327 7.39 -23.54 26.67
C PHE A 327 7.71 -22.43 27.68
N ASN A 328 8.68 -21.55 27.41
CA ASN A 328 8.89 -20.37 28.28
C ASN A 328 8.07 -19.14 27.85
N HIS A 329 7.66 -19.03 26.58
CA HIS A 329 6.85 -17.89 26.08
C HIS A 329 5.35 -18.19 25.97
N ILE A 330 4.97 -19.45 25.76
CA ILE A 330 3.56 -19.82 25.55
C ILE A 330 2.89 -20.28 26.86
N SER A 331 3.66 -20.73 27.86
CA SER A 331 3.12 -21.12 29.18
C SER A 331 2.46 -19.96 29.93
N SER A 332 2.99 -18.74 29.82
CA SER A 332 2.34 -17.55 30.38
C SER A 332 1.02 -17.24 29.67
N ASN A 333 0.95 -17.40 28.34
CA ASN A 333 -0.22 -17.05 27.53
C ASN A 333 -1.32 -18.12 27.60
N ILE A 334 -0.98 -19.42 27.64
CA ILE A 334 -1.93 -20.52 27.85
C ILE A 334 -2.66 -20.40 29.20
N LEU A 335 -1.96 -19.94 30.24
CA LEU A 335 -2.57 -19.70 31.56
C LEU A 335 -3.67 -18.61 31.53
N TRP A 336 -3.67 -17.72 30.52
CA TRP A 336 -4.74 -16.73 30.29
C TRP A 336 -5.92 -17.26 29.47
N LEU A 337 -5.77 -18.33 28.68
CA LEU A 337 -6.92 -19.01 28.03
C LEU A 337 -7.84 -19.70 29.05
N ILE A 338 -7.28 -20.15 30.17
CA ILE A 338 -8.03 -20.86 31.22
C ILE A 338 -9.12 -19.95 31.82
N PRO A 339 -8.86 -18.71 32.29
CA PRO A 339 -9.94 -17.86 32.78
C PRO A 339 -10.94 -17.45 31.69
N TYR A 340 -10.53 -17.27 30.43
CA TYR A 340 -11.47 -16.92 29.34
C TYR A 340 -12.40 -18.08 28.97
N SER A 341 -11.90 -19.32 28.88
CA SER A 341 -12.73 -20.50 28.64
C SER A 341 -13.72 -20.82 29.78
N PHE A 342 -13.57 -20.17 30.94
CA PHE A 342 -14.49 -20.24 32.08
C PHE A 342 -15.35 -18.98 32.28
N MET A 343 -15.16 -17.93 31.47
CA MET A 343 -16.02 -16.73 31.45
C MET A 343 -17.10 -16.75 30.35
N TRP A 344 -17.17 -17.83 29.57
CA TRP A 344 -18.29 -18.16 28.67
C TRP A 344 -19.32 -19.03 29.39
#